data_AF-A0A381KJT1-F1
#
_entry.id   AF-A0A381KJT1-F1
#
_cell.length_a   1.000
_cell.length_b   1.000
_cell.length_c   1.000
_cell.angle_alpha   90.00
_cell.angle_beta   90.00
_cell.angle_gamma   90.00
#
_symmetry.space_group_name_H-M   'P 1'
#
loop_
_entity.id
_entity.type
_entity.pdbx_description
1 polymer ?
#
loop_
_entity_poly.entity_id
_entity_poly.type
_entity_poly.pdbx_seq_one_letter_code
_entity_poly.pdbx_strand_id
1 'polypeptide(L)' 'MLAEIGFKCFRFSISWSRIFPTGEESEPNEKGLQLYDNIIKELKKI' A
#
# COMPACT_ATOMS: atom_id res chain seq x y z
N MET A 1 17.04 0.10 -6.08
CA MET A 1 16.49 1.41 -5.67
C MET A 1 16.05 1.49 -4.21
N LEU A 2 15.16 0.65 -3.66
CA LEU A 2 14.81 0.69 -2.21
C LEU A 2 15.62 -0.29 -1.34
N ALA A 3 15.96 -1.47 -1.87
CA ALA A 3 16.65 -2.53 -1.12
C ALA A 3 18.16 -2.28 -0.88
N GLU A 4 18.75 -1.31 -1.59
CA GLU A 4 20.21 -1.09 -1.59
C GLU A 4 20.69 -0.19 -0.46
N ILE A 5 19.77 0.45 0.25
CA ILE A 5 20.06 1.30 1.41
C ILE A 5 19.38 0.58 2.58
N GLY A 6 20.13 0.12 3.58
CA GLY A 6 19.66 -0.72 4.69
C GLY A 6 18.60 -0.06 5.59
N PHE A 7 17.44 0.26 5.03
CA PHE A 7 16.31 0.87 5.71
C PHE A 7 15.70 -0.15 6.66
N LYS A 8 15.80 0.11 7.96
CA LYS A 8 15.13 -0.70 9.00
C LYS A 8 13.61 -0.47 9.03
N CYS A 9 13.15 0.62 8.41
CA CYS A 9 11.74 0.99 8.36
C CYS A 9 11.50 1.83 7.10
N PHE A 10 10.39 1.55 6.42
CA PHE A 10 9.90 2.32 5.29
C PHE A 10 8.50 2.84 5.61
N ARG A 11 8.37 4.16 5.75
CA ARG A 11 7.09 4.83 6.00
C ARG A 11 6.49 5.28 4.68
N PHE A 12 5.28 4.83 4.39
CA PHE A 12 4.47 5.31 3.27
C PHE A 12 3.06 5.66 3.73
N SER A 13 2.33 6.42 2.91
CA SER A 13 0.93 6.77 3.14
C SER A 13 0.00 5.89 2.29
N ILE A 14 -1.18 5.62 2.84
CA ILE A 14 -2.28 4.99 2.12
C ILE A 14 -3.21 6.09 1.66
N SER A 15 -3.48 6.13 0.35
CA SER A 15 -4.43 7.06 -0.25
C SER A 15 -5.86 6.58 -0.01
N TRP A 16 -6.64 7.36 0.75
CA TRP A 16 -8.04 7.04 1.08
C TRP A 16 -8.91 6.93 -0.17
N SER A 17 -8.79 7.88 -1.11
CA SER A 17 -9.52 7.88 -2.39
C SER A 17 -9.19 6.70 -3.30
N ARG A 18 -8.16 5.91 -2.98
CA ARG A 18 -7.85 4.65 -3.69
C ARG A 18 -8.61 3.45 -3.10
N ILE A 19 -8.92 3.50 -1.81
CA ILE A 19 -9.67 2.45 -1.10
C ILE A 19 -11.17 2.74 -1.13
N PHE A 20 -11.56 3.98 -0.88
CA PHE A 20 -12.93 4.48 -0.97
C PHE A 20 -12.95 5.70 -1.90
N PRO A 21 -13.10 5.50 -3.23
CA PRO A 21 -13.11 6.57 -4.22
C PRO A 21 -14.07 7.72 -3.92
N THR A 22 -15.29 7.41 -3.50
CA THR A 22 -16.29 8.42 -3.13
C THR A 22 -16.43 8.58 -1.63
N GLY A 23 -16.04 7.57 -0.84
CA GLY A 23 -16.19 7.59 0.62
C GLY A 23 -17.56 7.10 1.10
N GLU A 24 -18.43 6.70 0.18
CA GLU A 24 -19.79 6.22 0.45
C GLU A 24 -19.92 4.70 0.22
N GLU A 25 -18.88 4.05 -0.30
CA GLU A 25 -18.91 2.63 -0.56
C GLU A 25 -18.97 1.83 0.75
N SER A 26 -19.84 0.83 0.82
CA SER A 26 -19.95 -0.05 2.01
C SER A 26 -18.78 -1.02 2.11
N GLU A 27 -18.11 -1.30 0.98
CA GLU A 27 -16.96 -2.17 0.88
C GLU A 27 -15.79 -1.44 0.22
N PRO A 28 -14.55 -1.72 0.64
CA PRO A 28 -13.36 -1.12 0.05
C PRO A 28 -13.11 -1.61 -1.38
N ASN A 29 -12.43 -0.79 -2.17
CA ASN A 29 -11.96 -1.17 -3.50
C ASN A 29 -10.85 -2.22 -3.41
N GLU A 30 -11.19 -3.47 -3.73
CA GLU A 30 -10.29 -4.62 -3.74
C GLU A 30 -9.01 -4.40 -4.55
N LYS A 31 -9.10 -3.75 -5.73
CA LYS A 31 -7.90 -3.43 -6.54
C LYS A 31 -6.99 -2.42 -5.82
N GLY A 32 -7.58 -1.51 -5.06
CA GLY A 32 -6.87 -0.56 -4.22
C GLY A 32 -6.10 -1.26 -3.11
N LEU A 33 -6.72 -2.24 -2.46
CA LEU A 33 -6.10 -3.06 -1.41
C LEU A 33 -4.95 -3.91 -1.96
N GLN A 34 -5.17 -4.61 -3.07
CA GLN A 34 -4.15 -5.45 -3.72
C GLN A 34 -2.87 -4.69 -4.06
N LEU A 35 -2.96 -3.41 -4.40
CA LEU A 35 -1.79 -2.58 -4.62
C LEU A 35 -0.93 -2.46 -3.36
N TYR A 36 -1.53 -2.16 -2.21
CA TYR A 36 -0.80 -2.03 -0.95
C TYR A 36 -0.29 -3.38 -0.43
N ASP A 37 -1.04 -4.46 -0.64
CA ASP A 37 -0.56 -5.81 -0.34
C ASP A 37 0.70 -6.15 -1.13
N ASN A 38 0.73 -5.82 -2.42
CA ASN A 38 1.91 -6.02 -3.26
C ASN A 38 3.10 -5.18 -2.76
N ILE A 39 2.88 -3.92 -2.41
CA ILE A 39 3.93 -3.05 -1.84
C ILE A 39 4.49 -3.66 -0.55
N ILE A 40 3.64 -4.06 0.38
CA ILE A 40 4.06 -4.66 1.66
C ILE A 40 4.78 -5.99 1.43
N LYS A 41 4.31 -6.80 0.48
CA LYS A 41 4.95 -8.07 0.10
C LYS A 41 6.35 -7.85 -0.45
N GLU A 42 6.55 -6.85 -1.30
CA GLU A 42 7.88 -6.49 -1.80
C GLU A 42 8.78 -5.95 -0.68
N LEU A 43 8.24 -5.13 0.23
CA LEU A 43 9.01 -4.60 1.37
C LEU A 43 9.46 -5.70 2.34
N LYS A 44 8.69 -6.78 2.51
CA LYS A 44 9.04 -7.94 3.36
C LYS A 44 10.09 -8.86 2.74
N LYS A 45 10.34 -8.77 1.43
CA LYS A 45 11.36 -9.57 0.74
C LYS A 45 12.77 -8.98 0.86
N ILE A 46 12.86 -7.72 1.28
CA ILE A 46 14.09 -6.96 1.51
C ILE A 46 14.57 -7.22 2.93
#